data_AF-A0A7V5LJT8-F1
#
_entry.id   AF-A0A7V5LJT8-F1
#
_cell.length_a   1.000
_cell.length_b   1.000
_cell.length_c   1.000
_cell.angle_alpha   90.00
_cell.angle_beta   90.00
_cell.angle_gamma   90.00
#
_symmetry.space_group_name_H-M   'P 1'
#
loop_
_entity.id
_entity.type
_entity.pdbx_description
1 polymer ?
#
loop_
_entity_poly.entity_id
_entity_poly.type
_entity_poly.pdbx_seq_one_letter_code
_entity_poly.pdbx_strand_id
1 'polypeptide(L)'
;MGTAMAAVKQGKDEVVYVSSGEGTTSQGDFHEAINWAAKEKLPVIFVIQNNKYAISVHVSEQMTRQSVYRFTAGYEGLTPYKVDGTDFFASFRVMKEAVEKARQDKGPVLIEAETVRLLPHSSSDSQIKYRSKKELEEDQKNDTIPKLENTLLEAGLFSAEELQTLRNEIKKEVDQAAEQAQQHPDPRPEYIYDYLYVPAEETAHLKFEASNPSGERVVMVDAINHALKEDMARNDKMYVFGEDVADKKGGVFTATSGLSTQFGKERCFNAPLAESSIIGVAIGMAVYGLKPVVEIQFGDYIWTAMMQIRNELATMRWRAYNFWSAPVVVRVPVGGYIHGGLCHSQNIEGFFAHLLGIKIAYPSNAADAKGLLKTAI
;
A
#
# COMPACT_ATOMS: atom_id res chain seq x y z
N MET A 1 -2.44 -2.90 -3.19
CA MET A 1 -2.74 -3.14 -4.62
C MET A 1 -1.51 -3.61 -5.38
N GLY A 2 -0.39 -2.88 -5.31
CA GLY A 2 0.84 -3.24 -6.00
C GLY A 2 1.32 -4.68 -5.77
N THR A 3 1.23 -5.18 -4.55
CA THR A 3 1.58 -6.58 -4.21
C THR A 3 0.75 -7.59 -5.00
N ALA A 4 -0.57 -7.39 -5.09
CA ALA A 4 -1.46 -8.29 -5.85
C ALA A 4 -1.16 -8.22 -7.35
N MET A 5 -0.94 -7.01 -7.87
CA MET A 5 -0.55 -6.81 -9.25
C MET A 5 0.79 -7.50 -9.57
N ALA A 6 1.75 -7.43 -8.65
CA ALA A 6 3.04 -8.07 -8.81
C ALA A 6 2.94 -9.60 -8.80
N ALA A 7 2.12 -10.17 -7.90
CA ALA A 7 1.82 -11.61 -7.88
C ALA A 7 1.22 -12.08 -9.20
N VAL A 8 0.18 -11.39 -9.70
CA VAL A 8 -0.46 -11.68 -11.00
C VAL A 8 0.55 -11.61 -12.14
N LYS A 9 1.36 -10.55 -12.20
CA LYS A 9 2.38 -10.38 -13.25
C LYS A 9 3.49 -11.43 -13.21
N GLN A 10 3.74 -12.03 -12.05
CA GLN A 10 4.67 -13.16 -11.90
C GLN A 10 3.99 -14.54 -12.03
N GLY A 11 2.68 -14.58 -12.37
CA GLY A 11 1.91 -15.82 -12.52
C GLY A 11 1.76 -16.60 -11.22
N LYS A 12 1.69 -15.92 -10.07
CA LYS A 12 1.56 -16.54 -8.74
C LYS A 12 0.09 -16.71 -8.37
N ASP A 13 -0.25 -17.87 -7.83
CA ASP A 13 -1.59 -18.18 -7.30
C ASP A 13 -1.70 -17.72 -5.84
N GLU A 14 -1.71 -16.40 -5.66
CA GLU A 14 -1.73 -15.71 -4.37
C GLU A 14 -2.93 -14.77 -4.26
N VAL A 15 -3.42 -14.59 -3.04
CA VAL A 15 -4.46 -13.63 -2.70
C VAL A 15 -3.89 -12.63 -1.71
N VAL A 16 -4.15 -11.34 -1.93
CA VAL A 16 -3.74 -10.29 -1.01
C VAL A 16 -4.89 -9.95 -0.07
N TYR A 17 -4.65 -10.11 1.22
CA TYR A 17 -5.55 -9.71 2.29
C TYR A 17 -5.22 -8.28 2.76
N VAL A 18 -6.24 -7.44 2.87
CA VAL A 18 -6.14 -6.08 3.39
C VAL A 18 -7.21 -5.89 4.46
N SER A 19 -6.82 -5.59 5.69
CA SER A 19 -7.75 -5.28 6.78
C SER A 19 -7.77 -3.78 7.08
N SER A 20 -8.95 -3.24 7.38
CA SER A 20 -9.12 -1.86 7.83
C SER A 20 -10.34 -1.70 8.74
N GLY A 21 -10.47 -0.53 9.39
CA GLY A 21 -11.68 -0.14 10.12
C GLY A 21 -12.63 0.65 9.23
N GLU A 22 -13.92 0.71 9.58
CA GLU A 22 -14.91 1.44 8.78
C GLU A 22 -14.59 2.95 8.71
N GLY A 23 -14.11 3.55 9.79
CA GLY A 23 -13.71 4.97 9.80
C GLY A 23 -12.58 5.32 8.85
N THR A 24 -11.64 4.39 8.61
CA THR A 24 -10.52 4.60 7.68
C THR A 24 -10.99 4.67 6.22
N THR A 25 -12.16 4.11 5.91
CA THR A 25 -12.71 4.14 4.54
C THR A 25 -13.09 5.54 4.04
N SER A 26 -13.14 6.53 4.93
CA SER A 26 -13.30 7.95 4.56
C SER A 26 -12.08 8.55 3.84
N GLN A 27 -10.94 7.86 3.82
CA GLN A 27 -9.73 8.30 3.11
C GLN A 27 -9.86 8.08 1.59
N GLY A 28 -9.44 9.05 0.78
CA GLY A 28 -9.49 8.95 -0.69
C GLY A 28 -8.75 7.73 -1.24
N ASP A 29 -7.60 7.38 -0.64
CA ASP A 29 -6.79 6.22 -0.99
C ASP A 29 -7.56 4.89 -0.99
N PHE A 30 -8.58 4.75 -0.13
CA PHE A 30 -9.44 3.56 -0.10
C PHE A 30 -10.20 3.39 -1.42
N HIS A 31 -10.78 4.48 -1.91
CA HIS A 31 -11.54 4.51 -3.16
C HIS A 31 -10.64 4.31 -4.37
N GLU A 32 -9.45 4.92 -4.37
CA GLU A 32 -8.45 4.71 -5.42
C GLU A 32 -7.99 3.24 -5.46
N ALA A 33 -7.77 2.63 -4.29
CA ALA A 33 -7.35 1.23 -4.19
C ALA A 33 -8.43 0.25 -4.71
N ILE A 34 -9.70 0.46 -4.35
CA ILE A 34 -10.81 -0.35 -4.88
C ILE A 34 -10.91 -0.19 -6.40
N ASN A 35 -10.83 1.04 -6.91
CA ASN A 35 -10.89 1.29 -8.35
C ASN A 35 -9.77 0.57 -9.10
N TRP A 36 -8.53 0.64 -8.60
CA TRP A 36 -7.40 -0.14 -9.14
C TRP A 36 -7.66 -1.63 -9.13
N ALA A 37 -8.08 -2.18 -7.99
CA ALA A 37 -8.32 -3.61 -7.84
C ALA A 37 -9.40 -4.11 -8.80
N ALA A 38 -10.49 -3.36 -8.94
CA ALA A 38 -11.61 -3.69 -9.79
C ALA A 38 -11.23 -3.59 -11.29
N LYS A 39 -10.61 -2.49 -11.70
CA LYS A 39 -10.16 -2.25 -13.08
C LYS A 39 -9.21 -3.35 -13.57
N GLU A 40 -8.24 -3.72 -12.73
CA GLU A 40 -7.21 -4.71 -13.04
C GLU A 40 -7.63 -6.14 -12.65
N LYS A 41 -8.84 -6.32 -12.11
CA LYS A 41 -9.39 -7.59 -11.61
C LYS A 41 -8.44 -8.32 -10.64
N LEU A 42 -7.78 -7.58 -9.75
CA LEU A 42 -6.78 -8.13 -8.84
C LEU A 42 -7.38 -9.06 -7.78
N PRO A 43 -6.66 -10.13 -7.37
CA PRO A 43 -7.08 -11.07 -6.33
C PRO A 43 -6.88 -10.48 -4.93
N VAL A 44 -7.69 -9.47 -4.59
CA VAL A 44 -7.60 -8.75 -3.31
C VAL A 44 -8.86 -8.97 -2.50
N ILE A 45 -8.70 -9.27 -1.21
CA ILE A 45 -9.79 -9.32 -0.23
C ILE A 45 -9.62 -8.16 0.74
N PHE A 46 -10.55 -7.20 0.68
CA PHE A 46 -10.67 -6.12 1.65
C PHE A 46 -11.60 -6.56 2.79
N VAL A 47 -11.11 -6.65 4.01
CA VAL A 47 -11.93 -6.86 5.20
C VAL A 47 -12.03 -5.57 5.98
N ILE A 48 -13.25 -5.05 6.07
CA ILE A 48 -13.56 -3.83 6.78
C ILE A 48 -14.30 -4.19 8.07
N GLN A 49 -13.61 -4.02 9.18
CA GLN A 49 -14.15 -4.24 10.52
C GLN A 49 -15.00 -3.03 10.87
N ASN A 50 -16.32 -3.19 10.85
CA ASN A 50 -17.27 -2.14 11.20
C ASN A 50 -17.69 -2.31 12.67
N ASN A 51 -16.98 -1.61 13.56
CA ASN A 51 -17.29 -1.57 14.99
C ASN A 51 -18.14 -0.35 15.39
N LYS A 52 -18.69 0.35 14.37
CA LYS A 52 -19.53 1.55 14.48
C LYS A 52 -18.82 2.82 14.96
N TYR A 53 -17.53 2.79 15.33
CA TYR A 53 -16.82 3.94 15.88
C TYR A 53 -15.41 4.16 15.29
N ALA A 54 -15.25 5.30 14.62
CA ALA A 54 -13.97 5.87 14.28
C ALA A 54 -13.44 6.71 15.45
N ILE A 55 -12.59 6.12 16.30
CA ILE A 55 -12.11 6.71 17.56
C ILE A 55 -13.31 7.00 18.49
N SER A 56 -13.87 8.19 18.44
CA SER A 56 -15.02 8.65 19.21
C SER A 56 -16.24 9.00 18.37
N VAL A 57 -16.11 8.99 17.04
CA VAL A 57 -17.16 9.41 16.12
C VAL A 57 -17.93 8.21 15.61
N HIS A 58 -19.23 8.21 15.82
CA HIS A 58 -20.11 7.13 15.39
C HIS A 58 -20.23 7.09 13.85
N VAL A 59 -20.45 5.90 13.28
CA VAL A 59 -20.51 5.65 11.84
C VAL A 59 -21.56 6.51 11.12
N SER A 60 -22.62 6.95 11.82
CA SER A 60 -23.63 7.89 11.31
C SER A 60 -23.09 9.25 10.91
N GLU A 61 -21.97 9.67 11.48
CA GLU A 61 -21.29 10.93 11.19
C GLU A 61 -20.08 10.75 10.27
N GLN A 62 -19.67 9.51 10.00
CA GLN A 62 -18.49 9.19 9.18
C GLN A 62 -18.83 8.93 7.71
N MET A 63 -19.88 8.16 7.45
CA MET A 63 -20.15 7.66 6.10
C MET A 63 -21.63 7.62 5.75
N THR A 64 -21.92 7.85 4.48
CA THR A 64 -23.27 7.69 3.94
C THR A 64 -23.75 6.25 4.11
N ARG A 65 -25.05 6.08 4.39
CA ARG A 65 -25.72 4.78 4.59
C ARG A 65 -25.16 3.91 5.74
N GLN A 66 -24.18 4.41 6.51
CA GLN A 66 -23.58 3.75 7.68
C GLN A 66 -23.04 2.34 7.38
N SER A 67 -22.69 2.07 6.12
CA SER A 67 -22.31 0.74 5.68
C SER A 67 -21.40 0.81 4.47
N VAL A 68 -20.22 0.22 4.63
CA VAL A 68 -19.22 0.12 3.58
C VAL A 68 -19.70 -0.78 2.45
N TYR A 69 -20.38 -1.88 2.79
CA TYR A 69 -21.07 -2.74 1.83
C TYR A 69 -22.02 -1.94 0.93
N ARG A 70 -22.79 -1.00 1.51
CA ARG A 70 -23.80 -0.24 0.76
C ARG A 70 -23.22 0.88 -0.09
N PHE A 71 -22.20 1.61 0.38
CA PHE A 71 -21.67 2.73 -0.40
C PHE A 71 -20.69 2.29 -1.49
N THR A 72 -20.07 1.11 -1.35
CA THR A 72 -19.16 0.55 -2.37
C THR A 72 -19.89 -0.18 -3.51
N ALA A 73 -21.22 -0.26 -3.47
CA ALA A 73 -22.03 -0.93 -4.49
C ALA A 73 -21.90 -0.37 -5.92
N GLY A 74 -21.29 0.82 -6.08
CA GLY A 74 -21.07 1.44 -7.39
C GLY A 74 -19.83 0.95 -8.15
N TYR A 75 -18.93 0.19 -7.51
CA TYR A 75 -17.73 -0.31 -8.16
C TYR A 75 -18.02 -1.59 -8.97
N GLU A 76 -18.02 -1.47 -10.30
CA GLU A 76 -18.16 -2.62 -11.18
C GLU A 76 -16.98 -3.61 -10.99
N GLY A 77 -17.28 -4.90 -10.87
CA GLY A 77 -16.27 -5.95 -10.65
C GLY A 77 -15.85 -6.16 -9.19
N LEU A 78 -16.35 -5.35 -8.25
CA LEU A 78 -16.21 -5.61 -6.82
C LEU A 78 -17.29 -6.60 -6.35
N THR A 79 -16.91 -7.66 -5.64
CA THR A 79 -17.86 -8.56 -4.96
C THR A 79 -18.00 -8.17 -3.48
N PRO A 80 -19.09 -7.52 -3.06
CA PRO A 80 -19.28 -7.14 -1.67
C PRO A 80 -19.99 -8.25 -0.86
N TYR A 81 -19.58 -8.42 0.38
CA TYR A 81 -20.24 -9.22 1.41
C TYR A 81 -20.49 -8.35 2.64
N LYS A 82 -21.56 -8.68 3.36
CA LYS A 82 -21.82 -8.20 4.70
C LYS A 82 -22.01 -9.41 5.61
N VAL A 83 -21.33 -9.44 6.75
CA VAL A 83 -21.36 -10.58 7.67
C VAL A 83 -21.39 -10.11 9.12
N ASP A 84 -22.01 -10.89 9.99
CA ASP A 84 -21.79 -10.77 11.43
C ASP A 84 -20.35 -11.23 11.73
N GLY A 85 -19.47 -10.27 11.97
CA GLY A 85 -18.07 -10.50 12.30
C GLY A 85 -17.86 -11.07 13.71
N THR A 86 -18.91 -11.10 14.53
CA THR A 86 -18.90 -11.72 15.87
C THR A 86 -19.36 -13.18 15.85
N ASP A 87 -19.76 -13.70 14.69
CA ASP A 87 -20.02 -15.12 14.44
C ASP A 87 -18.83 -15.73 13.67
N PHE A 88 -18.10 -16.62 14.34
CA PHE A 88 -16.94 -17.30 13.78
C PHE A 88 -17.29 -18.12 12.53
N PHE A 89 -18.39 -18.90 12.56
CA PHE A 89 -18.75 -19.79 11.47
C PHE A 89 -19.25 -19.01 10.25
N ALA A 90 -20.01 -17.93 10.48
CA ALA A 90 -20.42 -17.03 9.42
C ALA A 90 -19.21 -16.35 8.77
N SER A 91 -18.30 -15.81 9.58
CA SER A 91 -17.06 -15.17 9.11
C SER A 91 -16.16 -16.13 8.35
N PHE A 92 -15.97 -17.35 8.87
CA PHE A 92 -15.16 -18.40 8.23
C PHE A 92 -15.72 -18.79 6.86
N ARG A 93 -17.04 -18.99 6.76
CA ARG A 93 -17.71 -19.33 5.50
C ARG A 93 -17.53 -18.23 4.46
N VAL A 94 -17.79 -16.97 4.82
CA VAL A 94 -17.65 -15.82 3.90
C VAL A 94 -16.20 -15.66 3.46
N MET A 95 -15.23 -15.80 4.37
CA MET A 95 -13.81 -15.71 4.02
C MET A 95 -13.40 -16.83 3.05
N LYS A 96 -13.88 -18.06 3.25
CA LYS A 96 -13.63 -19.17 2.32
C LYS A 96 -14.16 -18.86 0.92
N GLU A 97 -15.42 -18.42 0.83
CA GLU A 97 -16.03 -17.99 -0.44
C GLU A 97 -15.27 -16.81 -1.08
N ALA A 98 -14.75 -15.88 -0.28
CA ALA A 98 -13.97 -14.74 -0.75
C ALA A 98 -12.63 -15.16 -1.36
N VAL A 99 -11.90 -16.07 -0.71
CA VAL A 99 -10.64 -16.62 -1.23
C VAL A 99 -10.86 -17.39 -2.52
N GLU A 100 -11.89 -18.22 -2.58
CA GLU A 100 -12.25 -18.95 -3.81
C GLU A 100 -12.57 -18.01 -4.96
N LYS A 101 -13.31 -16.93 -4.72
CA LYS A 101 -13.62 -15.93 -5.76
C LYS A 101 -12.39 -15.13 -6.19
N ALA A 102 -11.57 -14.66 -5.25
CA ALA A 102 -10.37 -13.89 -5.54
C ALA A 102 -9.41 -14.68 -6.44
N ARG A 103 -9.26 -16.00 -6.21
CA ARG A 103 -8.41 -16.88 -7.04
C ARG A 103 -8.97 -17.20 -8.43
N GLN A 104 -10.27 -17.01 -8.66
CA GLN A 104 -10.92 -17.29 -9.95
C GLN A 104 -10.84 -16.10 -10.94
N ASP A 105 -9.97 -15.12 -10.68
CA ASP A 105 -9.81 -13.88 -11.46
C ASP A 105 -11.13 -13.11 -11.66
N LYS A 106 -12.05 -13.20 -10.70
CA LYS A 106 -13.36 -12.53 -10.72
C LYS A 106 -13.32 -11.12 -10.16
N GLY A 107 -12.14 -10.56 -9.94
CA GLY A 107 -11.93 -9.26 -9.33
C GLY A 107 -11.90 -9.28 -7.81
N PRO A 108 -11.81 -8.09 -7.18
CA PRO A 108 -11.65 -7.97 -5.74
C PRO A 108 -12.92 -8.34 -4.97
N VAL A 109 -12.72 -8.73 -3.72
CA VAL A 109 -13.78 -8.98 -2.76
C VAL A 109 -13.71 -7.95 -1.65
N LEU A 110 -14.85 -7.42 -1.23
CA LEU A 110 -14.97 -6.59 -0.03
C LEU A 110 -15.89 -7.28 0.98
N ILE A 111 -15.46 -7.39 2.22
CA ILE A 111 -16.23 -7.95 3.32
C ILE A 111 -16.39 -6.85 4.36
N GLU A 112 -17.61 -6.37 4.56
CA GLU A 112 -17.96 -5.59 5.75
C GLU A 112 -18.32 -6.57 6.87
N ALA A 113 -17.42 -6.70 7.85
CA ALA A 113 -17.61 -7.52 9.05
C ALA A 113 -18.13 -6.63 10.18
N GLU A 114 -19.40 -6.78 10.54
CA GLU A 114 -19.97 -6.06 11.68
C GLU A 114 -19.45 -6.66 12.98
N THR A 115 -18.74 -5.85 13.77
CA THR A 115 -18.10 -6.31 15.01
C THR A 115 -18.38 -5.33 16.14
N VAL A 116 -17.84 -5.62 17.32
CA VAL A 116 -17.97 -4.78 18.52
C VAL A 116 -16.61 -4.28 18.98
N ARG A 117 -16.60 -3.13 19.67
CA ARG A 117 -15.38 -2.59 20.28
C ARG A 117 -15.50 -2.66 21.79
N LEU A 118 -15.00 -3.74 22.38
CA LEU A 118 -15.16 -4.04 23.81
C LEU A 118 -14.38 -3.05 24.72
N LEU A 119 -13.25 -2.55 24.23
CA LEU A 119 -12.37 -1.63 24.96
C LEU A 119 -12.32 -0.25 24.29
N PRO A 120 -11.85 0.80 24.99
CA PRO A 120 -11.64 2.11 24.40
C PRO A 120 -10.69 2.09 23.19
N HIS A 121 -10.66 3.17 22.41
CA HIS A 121 -9.81 3.26 21.22
C HIS A 121 -8.31 3.07 21.55
N SER A 122 -7.86 3.54 22.71
CA SER A 122 -6.50 3.38 23.21
C SER A 122 -6.51 3.26 24.74
N SER A 123 -5.37 2.88 25.32
CA SER A 123 -5.18 2.81 26.78
C SER A 123 -5.31 4.17 27.49
N SER A 124 -5.18 5.27 26.76
CA SER A 124 -5.33 6.64 27.27
C SER A 124 -6.73 7.24 27.00
N ASP A 125 -7.60 6.51 26.29
CA ASP A 125 -8.95 6.95 25.97
C ASP A 125 -9.99 6.45 27.00
N SER A 126 -11.12 7.13 27.07
CA SER A 126 -12.24 6.77 27.94
C SER A 126 -13.54 6.80 27.16
N GLN A 127 -13.98 5.61 26.74
CA GLN A 127 -15.13 5.47 25.85
C GLN A 127 -16.47 5.89 26.46
N ILE A 128 -16.57 5.94 27.79
CA ILE A 128 -17.77 6.43 28.50
C ILE A 128 -18.04 7.92 28.25
N LYS A 129 -17.08 8.66 27.67
CA LYS A 129 -17.25 10.08 27.32
C LYS A 129 -18.15 10.29 26.09
N TYR A 130 -18.27 9.28 25.23
CA TYR A 130 -18.97 9.39 23.95
C TYR A 130 -19.85 8.17 23.61
N ARG A 131 -19.80 7.10 24.42
CA ARG A 131 -20.65 5.90 24.28
C ARG A 131 -21.52 5.75 25.51
N SER A 132 -22.76 5.30 25.30
CA SER A 132 -23.69 5.07 26.41
C SER A 132 -23.36 3.77 27.15
N LYS A 133 -23.68 3.71 28.46
CA LYS A 133 -23.54 2.46 29.24
C LYS A 133 -24.32 1.29 28.62
N LYS A 134 -25.52 1.57 28.11
CA LYS A 134 -26.39 0.57 27.46
C LYS A 134 -25.69 -0.06 26.25
N GLU A 135 -25.10 0.77 25.40
CA GLU A 135 -24.39 0.32 24.20
C GLU A 135 -23.17 -0.54 24.56
N LEU A 136 -22.39 -0.15 25.57
CA LEU A 136 -21.26 -0.95 26.06
C LEU A 136 -21.70 -2.32 26.59
N GLU A 137 -22.83 -2.38 27.30
CA GLU A 137 -23.41 -3.63 27.79
C GLU A 137 -23.97 -4.51 26.65
N GLU A 138 -24.45 -3.90 25.56
CA GLU A 138 -24.89 -4.61 24.35
C GLU A 138 -23.70 -5.17 23.56
N ASP A 139 -22.62 -4.40 23.43
CA ASP A 139 -21.36 -4.86 22.80
C ASP A 139 -20.75 -6.04 23.55
N GLN A 140 -20.75 -5.99 24.89
CA GLN A 140 -20.17 -7.05 25.72
C GLN A 140 -20.88 -8.40 25.53
N LYS A 141 -22.17 -8.41 25.22
CA LYS A 141 -22.94 -9.63 24.92
C LYS A 141 -22.57 -10.24 23.57
N ASN A 142 -21.95 -9.44 22.70
CA ASN A 142 -21.54 -9.85 21.36
C ASN A 142 -20.03 -10.12 21.26
N ASP A 143 -19.36 -10.30 22.39
CA ASP A 143 -17.98 -10.80 22.41
C ASP A 143 -17.91 -12.17 21.71
N THR A 144 -17.10 -12.24 20.65
CA THR A 144 -16.93 -13.43 19.80
C THR A 144 -16.40 -14.62 20.59
N ILE A 145 -15.53 -14.41 21.59
CA ILE A 145 -14.88 -15.51 22.32
C ILE A 145 -15.91 -16.29 23.16
N PRO A 146 -16.66 -15.67 24.09
CA PRO A 146 -17.73 -16.37 24.81
C PRO A 146 -18.84 -16.92 23.90
N LYS A 147 -19.18 -16.22 22.81
CA LYS A 147 -20.17 -16.72 21.83
C LYS A 147 -19.73 -18.05 21.20
N LEU A 148 -18.47 -18.13 20.76
CA LEU A 148 -17.93 -19.35 20.18
C LEU A 148 -17.85 -20.47 21.22
N GLU A 149 -17.38 -20.18 22.43
CA GLU A 149 -17.32 -21.16 23.52
C GLU A 149 -18.69 -21.75 23.84
N ASN A 150 -19.71 -20.91 23.99
CA ASN A 150 -21.08 -21.38 24.23
C ASN A 150 -21.57 -22.27 23.08
N THR A 151 -21.27 -21.90 21.83
CA THR A 151 -21.63 -22.72 20.66
C THR A 151 -20.95 -24.09 20.70
N LEU A 152 -19.68 -24.16 21.12
CA LEU A 152 -18.93 -25.42 21.23
C LEU A 152 -19.43 -26.30 22.39
N LEU A 153 -19.83 -25.69 23.51
CA LEU A 153 -20.44 -26.37 24.65
C LEU A 153 -21.81 -26.95 24.27
N GLU A 154 -22.67 -26.14 23.65
CA GLU A 154 -24.01 -26.56 23.21
C GLU A 154 -23.96 -27.69 22.17
N ALA A 155 -22.94 -27.68 21.31
CA ALA A 155 -22.68 -28.74 20.35
C ALA A 155 -22.08 -30.02 20.97
N GLY A 156 -21.70 -29.98 22.26
CA GLY A 156 -21.05 -31.11 22.95
C GLY A 156 -19.65 -31.44 22.42
N LEU A 157 -18.98 -30.48 21.75
CA LEU A 157 -17.63 -30.65 21.20
C LEU A 157 -16.55 -30.39 22.26
N PHE A 158 -16.88 -29.63 23.28
CA PHE A 158 -16.04 -29.33 24.44
C PHE A 158 -16.85 -29.41 25.72
N SER A 159 -16.20 -29.74 26.82
CA SER A 159 -16.68 -29.54 28.18
C SER A 159 -16.19 -28.19 28.74
N ALA A 160 -16.84 -27.70 29.81
CA ALA A 160 -16.43 -26.47 30.49
C ALA A 160 -15.02 -26.58 31.10
N GLU A 161 -14.62 -27.77 31.54
CA GLU A 161 -13.29 -28.04 32.10
C GLU A 161 -12.21 -27.97 31.02
N GLU A 162 -12.45 -28.56 29.83
CA GLU A 162 -11.54 -28.46 28.69
C GLU A 162 -11.36 -27.02 28.22
N LEU A 163 -12.44 -26.23 28.11
CA LEU A 163 -12.35 -24.81 27.75
C LEU A 163 -11.57 -23.99 28.78
N GLN A 164 -11.83 -24.22 30.08
CA GLN A 164 -11.10 -23.53 31.13
C GLN A 164 -9.61 -23.91 31.13
N THR A 165 -9.29 -25.17 30.81
CA THR A 165 -7.92 -25.65 30.69
C THR A 165 -7.21 -24.96 29.54
N LEU A 166 -7.83 -24.91 28.36
CA LEU A 166 -7.33 -24.18 27.19
C LEU A 166 -7.10 -22.68 27.48
N ARG A 167 -8.05 -22.02 28.17
CA ARG A 167 -7.88 -20.62 28.59
C ARG A 167 -6.66 -20.42 29.48
N ASN A 168 -6.45 -21.31 30.45
CA ASN A 168 -5.31 -21.23 31.35
C ASN A 168 -3.98 -21.44 30.60
N GLU A 169 -3.95 -22.36 29.63
CA GLU A 169 -2.79 -22.60 28.77
C GLU A 169 -2.45 -21.37 27.92
N ILE A 170 -3.44 -20.80 27.22
CA ILE A 170 -3.25 -19.58 26.41
C ILE A 170 -2.81 -18.41 27.29
N LYS A 171 -3.43 -18.24 28.48
CA LYS A 171 -3.03 -17.18 29.40
C LYS A 171 -1.56 -17.34 29.82
N LYS A 172 -1.14 -18.56 30.15
CA LYS A 172 0.25 -18.85 30.52
C LYS A 172 1.21 -18.54 29.38
N GLU A 173 0.85 -18.90 28.14
CA GLU A 173 1.64 -18.57 26.95
C GLU A 173 1.80 -17.05 26.77
N VAL A 174 0.69 -16.29 26.86
CA VAL A 174 0.71 -14.83 26.74
C VAL A 174 1.52 -14.17 27.87
N ASP A 175 1.35 -14.62 29.11
CA ASP A 175 2.10 -14.10 30.26
C ASP A 175 3.61 -14.35 30.09
N GLN A 176 4.00 -15.54 29.61
CA GLN A 176 5.40 -15.89 29.35
C GLN A 176 6.00 -15.03 28.23
N ALA A 177 5.26 -14.81 27.14
CA ALA A 177 5.70 -13.94 26.06
C ALA A 177 5.87 -12.49 26.54
N ALA A 178 4.96 -11.99 27.39
CA ALA A 178 5.06 -10.66 27.97
C ALA A 178 6.27 -10.53 28.89
N GLU A 179 6.54 -11.53 29.74
CA GLU A 179 7.71 -11.55 30.62
C GLU A 179 9.02 -11.58 29.82
N GLN A 180 9.10 -12.41 28.78
CA GLN A 180 10.24 -12.44 27.86
C GLN A 180 10.45 -11.10 27.17
N ALA A 181 9.39 -10.49 26.65
CA ALA A 181 9.46 -9.17 26.01
C ALA A 181 9.97 -8.09 26.98
N GLN A 182 9.55 -8.12 28.24
CA GLN A 182 9.98 -7.16 29.26
C GLN A 182 11.45 -7.33 29.68
N GLN A 183 12.04 -8.51 29.48
CA GLN A 183 13.45 -8.77 29.75
C GLN A 183 14.38 -8.24 28.65
N HIS A 184 13.86 -7.89 27.47
CA HIS A 184 14.67 -7.29 26.42
C HIS A 184 15.10 -5.86 26.82
N PRO A 185 16.35 -5.46 26.51
CA PRO A 185 16.80 -4.10 26.75
C PRO A 185 16.04 -3.13 25.85
N ASP A 186 15.88 -1.90 26.34
CA ASP A 186 15.39 -0.79 25.51
C ASP A 186 16.26 -0.62 24.24
N PRO A 187 15.66 -0.19 23.11
CA PRO A 187 16.43 0.09 21.91
C PRO A 187 17.45 1.20 22.18
N ARG A 188 18.67 1.03 21.65
CA ARG A 188 19.74 2.02 21.83
C ARG A 188 19.49 3.24 20.94
N PRO A 189 19.73 4.48 21.42
CA PRO A 189 19.47 5.69 20.63
C PRO A 189 20.17 5.74 19.27
N GLU A 190 21.34 5.11 19.12
CA GLU A 190 22.08 5.04 17.86
C GLU A 190 21.34 4.31 16.73
N TYR A 191 20.39 3.42 17.05
CA TYR A 191 19.63 2.67 16.05
C TYR A 191 18.73 3.56 15.17
N ILE A 192 18.52 4.83 15.54
CA ILE A 192 17.79 5.77 14.68
C ILE A 192 18.48 6.00 13.33
N TYR A 193 19.79 5.75 13.23
CA TYR A 193 20.55 5.94 11.98
C TYR A 193 20.62 4.68 11.12
N ASP A 194 20.23 3.53 11.65
CA ASP A 194 20.27 2.26 10.94
C ASP A 194 19.25 2.29 9.78
N TYR A 195 19.69 1.88 8.60
CA TYR A 195 18.82 1.69 7.42
C TYR A 195 18.01 2.92 6.99
N LEU A 196 18.51 4.13 7.32
CA LEU A 196 17.97 5.38 6.76
C LEU A 196 18.06 5.40 5.24
N TYR A 197 19.10 4.78 4.67
CA TYR A 197 19.27 4.60 3.23
C TYR A 197 19.65 3.16 2.92
N VAL A 198 19.73 2.83 1.63
CA VAL A 198 20.32 1.55 1.19
C VAL A 198 21.75 1.43 1.73
N PRO A 199 22.12 0.29 2.35
CA PRO A 199 23.49 0.03 2.80
C PRO A 199 24.51 0.12 1.66
N ALA A 200 25.72 0.57 1.97
CA ALA A 200 26.75 0.83 0.96
C ALA A 200 27.15 -0.45 0.21
N GLU A 201 27.22 -1.56 0.91
CA GLU A 201 27.52 -2.90 0.41
C GLU A 201 26.54 -3.36 -0.68
N GLU A 202 25.27 -3.00 -0.60
CA GLU A 202 24.27 -3.33 -1.64
C GLU A 202 24.53 -2.57 -2.94
N THR A 203 25.25 -1.44 -2.89
CA THR A 203 25.54 -0.58 -4.04
C THR A 203 27.01 -0.63 -4.49
N ALA A 204 27.87 -1.36 -3.78
CA ALA A 204 29.31 -1.39 -4.01
C ALA A 204 29.73 -1.94 -5.39
N HIS A 205 28.83 -2.65 -6.07
CA HIS A 205 29.05 -3.23 -7.40
C HIS A 205 28.86 -2.21 -8.54
N LEU A 206 28.27 -1.04 -8.28
CA LEU A 206 28.01 -0.02 -9.29
C LEU A 206 29.34 0.63 -9.72
N LYS A 207 29.57 0.69 -11.03
CA LYS A 207 30.72 1.37 -11.64
C LYS A 207 30.26 2.69 -12.23
N PHE A 208 30.71 3.80 -11.65
CA PHE A 208 30.40 5.13 -12.14
C PHE A 208 31.41 5.54 -13.22
N GLU A 209 30.92 5.98 -14.39
CA GLU A 209 31.78 6.58 -15.40
C GLU A 209 32.29 7.95 -14.93
N ALA A 210 33.49 8.32 -15.39
CA ALA A 210 34.00 9.66 -15.17
C ALA A 210 33.07 10.69 -15.83
N SER A 211 32.92 11.85 -15.21
CA SER A 211 32.00 12.93 -15.63
C SER A 211 32.39 13.65 -16.93
N ASN A 212 33.15 13.02 -17.83
CA ASN A 212 33.45 13.55 -19.15
C ASN A 212 32.49 12.90 -20.16
N PRO A 213 31.39 13.57 -20.54
CA PRO A 213 30.46 13.02 -21.51
C PRO A 213 31.19 12.79 -22.84
N SER A 214 30.97 11.62 -23.43
CA SER A 214 31.48 11.27 -24.76
C SER A 214 30.33 10.77 -25.64
N GLY A 215 30.48 10.84 -26.96
CA GLY A 215 29.45 10.44 -27.92
C GLY A 215 28.68 11.60 -28.57
N GLU A 216 27.60 11.25 -29.27
CA GLU A 216 26.78 12.22 -30.01
C GLU A 216 25.91 13.07 -29.07
N ARG A 217 25.66 14.32 -29.49
CA ARG A 217 24.76 15.21 -28.76
C ARG A 217 23.32 14.72 -28.91
N VAL A 218 22.67 14.51 -27.77
CA VAL A 218 21.25 14.13 -27.69
C VAL A 218 20.51 15.11 -26.78
N VAL A 219 19.22 15.32 -27.05
CA VAL A 219 18.38 16.09 -26.12
C VAL A 219 18.10 15.26 -24.87
N MET A 220 17.91 15.94 -23.73
CA MET A 220 17.78 15.26 -22.42
C MET A 220 16.62 14.25 -22.41
N VAL A 221 15.49 14.58 -23.03
CA VAL A 221 14.33 13.69 -23.12
C VAL A 221 14.63 12.38 -23.86
N ASP A 222 15.44 12.43 -24.92
CA ASP A 222 15.86 11.24 -25.66
C ASP A 222 16.82 10.40 -24.83
N ALA A 223 17.77 11.03 -24.12
CA ALA A 223 18.68 10.33 -23.23
C ALA A 223 17.96 9.58 -22.10
N ILE A 224 16.90 10.21 -21.57
CA ILE A 224 15.99 9.62 -20.60
C ILE A 224 15.22 8.43 -21.22
N ASN A 225 14.71 8.55 -22.45
CA ASN A 225 14.03 7.46 -23.15
C ASN A 225 14.99 6.29 -23.43
N HIS A 226 16.20 6.57 -23.90
CA HIS A 226 17.25 5.58 -24.12
C HIS A 226 17.57 4.80 -22.84
N ALA A 227 17.72 5.50 -21.71
CA ALA A 227 17.95 4.87 -20.41
C ALA A 227 16.84 3.87 -20.05
N LEU A 228 15.56 4.29 -20.14
CA LEU A 228 14.42 3.42 -19.84
C LEU A 228 14.37 2.22 -20.79
N LYS A 229 14.56 2.44 -22.09
CA LYS A 229 14.49 1.39 -23.11
C LYS A 229 15.58 0.34 -22.92
N GLU A 230 16.82 0.77 -22.69
CA GLU A 230 17.94 -0.13 -22.39
C GLU A 230 17.68 -0.93 -21.10
N ASP A 231 17.14 -0.28 -20.07
CA ASP A 231 16.93 -0.90 -18.77
C ASP A 231 15.75 -1.86 -18.74
N MET A 232 14.65 -1.54 -19.45
CA MET A 232 13.55 -2.48 -19.63
C MET A 232 13.96 -3.72 -20.44
N ALA A 233 14.90 -3.57 -21.37
CA ALA A 233 15.44 -4.70 -22.14
C ALA A 233 16.32 -5.63 -21.29
N ARG A 234 17.07 -5.09 -20.31
CA ARG A 234 17.96 -5.89 -19.43
C ARG A 234 17.27 -6.42 -18.17
N ASN A 235 16.22 -5.75 -17.70
CA ASN A 235 15.55 -6.06 -16.43
C ASN A 235 14.07 -6.39 -16.69
N ASP A 236 13.73 -7.68 -16.64
CA ASP A 236 12.37 -8.19 -16.79
C ASP A 236 11.44 -7.79 -15.63
N LYS A 237 12.00 -7.46 -14.46
CA LYS A 237 11.28 -6.96 -13.29
C LYS A 237 10.94 -5.49 -13.38
N MET A 238 11.40 -4.76 -14.40
CA MET A 238 11.14 -3.33 -14.55
C MET A 238 9.76 -3.05 -15.15
N TYR A 239 8.99 -2.16 -14.51
CA TYR A 239 7.67 -1.73 -14.96
C TYR A 239 7.60 -0.21 -15.00
N VAL A 240 7.13 0.36 -16.11
CA VAL A 240 7.01 1.82 -16.29
C VAL A 240 5.55 2.21 -16.37
N PHE A 241 5.03 2.93 -15.37
CA PHE A 241 3.62 3.31 -15.37
C PHE A 241 3.37 4.68 -14.76
N GLY A 242 2.27 5.30 -15.14
CA GLY A 242 1.96 6.68 -14.78
C GLY A 242 0.88 7.23 -15.70
N GLU A 243 0.62 8.51 -15.62
CA GLU A 243 -0.39 9.15 -16.47
C GLU A 243 0.17 9.35 -17.88
N ASP A 244 -0.56 8.86 -18.89
CA ASP A 244 -0.21 8.97 -20.31
C ASP A 244 1.13 8.38 -20.77
N VAL A 245 1.79 7.57 -19.93
CA VAL A 245 3.11 7.00 -20.24
C VAL A 245 3.08 5.92 -21.34
N ALA A 246 1.94 5.29 -21.59
CA ALA A 246 1.80 4.31 -22.67
C ALA A 246 1.69 4.99 -24.05
N ASP A 247 2.04 4.24 -25.09
CA ASP A 247 1.87 4.67 -26.48
C ASP A 247 0.37 4.79 -26.83
N LYS A 248 -0.02 5.73 -27.70
CA LYS A 248 0.82 6.50 -28.65
C LYS A 248 1.40 7.82 -28.11
N LYS A 249 1.11 8.21 -26.87
CA LYS A 249 1.59 9.48 -26.31
C LYS A 249 3.02 9.35 -25.76
N GLY A 250 3.27 8.37 -24.88
CA GLY A 250 4.60 8.13 -24.34
C GLY A 250 5.03 9.18 -23.31
N GLY A 251 4.11 9.61 -22.46
CA GLY A 251 4.31 10.66 -21.46
C GLY A 251 4.05 12.04 -22.02
N VAL A 252 3.80 13.03 -21.15
CA VAL A 252 3.48 14.41 -21.58
C VAL A 252 4.57 15.03 -22.45
N PHE A 253 5.83 14.67 -22.16
CA PHE A 253 7.00 15.11 -22.91
C PHE A 253 7.59 13.99 -23.78
N THR A 254 6.84 12.94 -24.10
CA THR A 254 7.29 11.83 -24.96
C THR A 254 8.48 11.01 -24.42
N ALA A 255 8.85 11.18 -23.14
CA ALA A 255 10.02 10.52 -22.54
C ALA A 255 9.90 8.99 -22.43
N THR A 256 8.69 8.45 -22.53
CA THR A 256 8.37 7.01 -22.52
C THR A 256 7.85 6.51 -23.87
N SER A 257 7.97 7.33 -24.93
CA SER A 257 7.55 6.97 -26.29
C SER A 257 8.22 5.69 -26.80
N GLY A 258 7.43 4.82 -27.42
CA GLY A 258 7.84 3.53 -27.98
C GLY A 258 7.99 2.39 -26.97
N LEU A 259 7.96 2.67 -25.66
CA LEU A 259 8.19 1.64 -24.63
C LEU A 259 7.08 0.60 -24.60
N SER A 260 5.81 1.00 -24.59
CA SER A 260 4.70 0.04 -24.55
C SER A 260 4.51 -0.71 -25.87
N THR A 261 4.91 -0.11 -27.00
CA THR A 261 4.94 -0.75 -28.32
C THR A 261 6.01 -1.84 -28.36
N GLN A 262 7.17 -1.59 -27.74
CA GLN A 262 8.29 -2.55 -27.72
C GLN A 262 8.14 -3.63 -26.64
N PHE A 263 7.76 -3.27 -25.42
CA PHE A 263 7.74 -4.17 -24.25
C PHE A 263 6.34 -4.64 -23.86
N GLY A 264 5.32 -4.19 -24.58
CA GLY A 264 3.92 -4.52 -24.32
C GLY A 264 3.28 -3.64 -23.25
N LYS A 265 1.96 -3.56 -23.30
CA LYS A 265 1.14 -2.84 -22.31
C LYS A 265 1.19 -3.47 -20.92
N GLU A 266 1.67 -4.70 -20.78
CA GLU A 266 1.84 -5.33 -19.46
C GLU A 266 3.01 -4.75 -18.66
N ARG A 267 4.03 -4.22 -19.35
CA ARG A 267 5.25 -3.67 -18.74
C ARG A 267 5.34 -2.15 -18.81
N CYS A 268 4.63 -1.51 -19.75
CA CYS A 268 4.46 -0.07 -19.78
C CYS A 268 2.99 0.33 -20.02
N PHE A 269 2.35 0.92 -19.01
CA PHE A 269 0.89 1.17 -19.01
C PHE A 269 0.47 2.48 -18.35
N ASN A 270 -0.72 2.95 -18.71
CA ASN A 270 -1.35 4.11 -18.09
C ASN A 270 -1.97 3.74 -16.74
N ALA A 271 -1.69 4.56 -15.74
CA ALA A 271 -2.39 4.57 -14.46
C ALA A 271 -3.68 5.41 -14.52
N PRO A 272 -4.62 5.22 -13.58
CA PRO A 272 -5.64 6.21 -13.26
C PRO A 272 -5.01 7.54 -12.85
N LEU A 273 -5.77 8.62 -13.04
CA LEU A 273 -5.39 9.99 -12.67
C LEU A 273 -5.53 10.17 -11.15
N ALA A 274 -4.58 9.60 -10.42
CA ALA A 274 -4.62 9.44 -8.98
C ALA A 274 -3.20 9.14 -8.44
N GLU A 275 -2.44 10.19 -8.15
CA GLU A 275 -1.00 10.08 -7.88
C GLU A 275 -0.69 9.30 -6.59
N SER A 276 -1.56 9.41 -5.56
CA SER A 276 -1.43 8.62 -4.33
C SER A 276 -1.40 7.13 -4.65
N SER A 277 -2.39 6.63 -5.40
CA SER A 277 -2.41 5.24 -5.82
C SER A 277 -1.28 4.84 -6.78
N ILE A 278 -0.77 5.74 -7.64
CA ILE A 278 0.41 5.46 -8.47
C ILE A 278 1.59 5.09 -7.58
N ILE A 279 1.88 5.92 -6.56
CA ILE A 279 2.97 5.66 -5.63
C ILE A 279 2.67 4.44 -4.75
N GLY A 280 1.44 4.30 -4.23
CA GLY A 280 1.05 3.15 -3.40
C GLY A 280 1.14 1.80 -4.14
N VAL A 281 0.75 1.77 -5.42
CA VAL A 281 0.94 0.60 -6.30
C VAL A 281 2.43 0.35 -6.52
N ALA A 282 3.23 1.38 -6.78
CA ALA A 282 4.67 1.22 -6.94
C ALA A 282 5.33 0.63 -5.68
N ILE A 283 5.00 1.16 -4.49
CA ILE A 283 5.52 0.62 -3.22
C ILE A 283 5.18 -0.86 -3.09
N GLY A 284 3.91 -1.24 -3.30
CA GLY A 284 3.50 -2.64 -3.19
C GLY A 284 4.19 -3.57 -4.20
N MET A 285 4.39 -3.11 -5.44
CA MET A 285 5.13 -3.86 -6.45
C MET A 285 6.61 -4.02 -6.07
N ALA A 286 7.21 -2.96 -5.53
CA ALA A 286 8.61 -2.94 -5.13
C ALA A 286 8.89 -3.87 -3.94
N VAL A 287 8.03 -3.82 -2.92
CA VAL A 287 8.11 -4.72 -1.74
C VAL A 287 7.98 -6.19 -2.16
N TYR A 288 7.18 -6.49 -3.18
CA TYR A 288 7.03 -7.84 -3.72
C TYR A 288 8.22 -8.28 -4.59
N GLY A 289 9.17 -7.39 -4.89
CA GLY A 289 10.39 -7.70 -5.62
C GLY A 289 10.39 -7.31 -7.10
N LEU A 290 9.46 -6.46 -7.54
CA LEU A 290 9.53 -5.82 -8.86
C LEU A 290 10.29 -4.47 -8.79
N LYS A 291 10.58 -3.89 -9.95
CA LYS A 291 11.27 -2.61 -10.10
C LYS A 291 10.37 -1.57 -10.80
N PRO A 292 9.47 -0.90 -10.06
CA PRO A 292 8.60 0.11 -10.64
C PRO A 292 9.36 1.43 -10.87
N VAL A 293 9.18 1.98 -12.07
CA VAL A 293 9.63 3.32 -12.46
C VAL A 293 8.39 4.10 -12.86
N VAL A 294 7.92 4.94 -11.95
CA VAL A 294 6.66 5.66 -12.13
C VAL A 294 6.88 7.08 -12.58
N GLU A 295 5.93 7.63 -13.33
CA GLU A 295 5.92 9.04 -13.72
C GLU A 295 4.67 9.73 -13.18
N ILE A 296 4.88 10.79 -12.40
CA ILE A 296 3.85 11.77 -12.07
C ILE A 296 3.91 12.86 -13.13
N GLN A 297 2.75 13.26 -13.67
CA GLN A 297 2.70 14.05 -14.89
C GLN A 297 3.48 15.38 -14.81
N PHE A 298 3.37 16.09 -13.67
CA PHE A 298 4.11 17.30 -13.35
C PHE A 298 4.39 17.37 -11.85
N GLY A 299 5.45 18.07 -11.45
CA GLY A 299 5.77 18.30 -10.04
C GLY A 299 4.64 18.92 -9.23
N ASP A 300 3.84 19.78 -9.86
CA ASP A 300 2.70 20.46 -9.24
C ASP A 300 1.57 19.50 -8.78
N TYR A 301 1.51 18.27 -9.32
CA TYR A 301 0.48 17.28 -8.98
C TYR A 301 0.92 16.22 -7.97
N ILE A 302 2.21 16.21 -7.60
CA ILE A 302 2.77 15.19 -6.69
C ILE A 302 2.17 15.22 -5.28
N TRP A 303 1.50 16.31 -4.91
CA TRP A 303 1.09 16.60 -3.53
C TRP A 303 0.07 15.62 -2.96
N THR A 304 -0.83 15.08 -3.79
CA THR A 304 -1.77 14.01 -3.39
C THR A 304 -1.02 12.75 -2.98
N ALA A 305 0.14 12.47 -3.59
CA ALA A 305 1.01 11.35 -3.25
C ALA A 305 1.99 11.61 -2.10
N MET A 306 2.02 12.83 -1.55
CA MET A 306 3.01 13.21 -0.53
C MET A 306 2.97 12.31 0.69
N MET A 307 1.79 11.86 1.13
CA MET A 307 1.67 10.94 2.27
C MET A 307 2.26 9.56 1.96
N GLN A 308 2.02 9.02 0.76
CA GLN A 308 2.62 7.76 0.33
C GLN A 308 4.15 7.88 0.23
N ILE A 309 4.67 8.99 -0.30
CA ILE A 309 6.12 9.20 -0.40
C ILE A 309 6.75 9.36 0.99
N ARG A 310 6.21 10.26 1.82
CA ARG A 310 6.75 10.62 3.13
C ARG A 310 6.61 9.49 4.15
N ASN A 311 5.40 8.95 4.31
CA ASN A 311 5.12 8.04 5.41
C ASN A 311 5.45 6.60 5.03
N GLU A 312 5.27 6.23 3.76
CA GLU A 312 5.42 4.83 3.35
C GLU A 312 6.75 4.57 2.63
N LEU A 313 7.00 5.22 1.48
CA LEU A 313 8.18 4.97 0.66
C LEU A 313 9.48 5.31 1.38
N ALA A 314 9.60 6.53 1.91
CA ALA A 314 10.83 7.05 2.51
C ALA A 314 11.25 6.26 3.76
N THR A 315 10.29 5.80 4.56
CA THR A 315 10.58 5.18 5.85
C THR A 315 10.55 3.64 5.82
N MET A 316 10.26 3.01 4.67
CA MET A 316 10.04 1.56 4.56
C MET A 316 11.18 0.74 5.18
N ARG A 317 12.42 1.00 4.75
CA ARG A 317 13.61 0.28 5.26
C ARG A 317 13.83 0.54 6.74
N TRP A 318 13.72 1.79 7.17
CA TRP A 318 13.95 2.19 8.54
C TRP A 318 12.92 1.57 9.50
N ARG A 319 11.61 1.71 9.22
CA ARG A 319 10.52 1.14 10.03
C ARG A 319 10.57 -0.39 10.07
N ALA A 320 10.97 -1.02 8.97
CA ALA A 320 11.06 -2.47 8.87
C ALA A 320 12.44 -3.00 9.28
N TYR A 321 13.36 -2.20 9.82
CA TYR A 321 14.74 -2.62 10.15
C TYR A 321 15.42 -3.43 9.03
N ASN A 322 15.28 -2.94 7.79
CA ASN A 322 15.74 -3.54 6.53
C ASN A 322 15.08 -4.87 6.11
N PHE A 323 14.09 -5.39 6.84
CA PHE A 323 13.35 -6.58 6.41
C PHE A 323 12.56 -6.34 5.12
N TRP A 324 12.12 -5.10 4.88
CA TRP A 324 11.45 -4.69 3.64
C TRP A 324 12.17 -3.50 3.00
N SER A 325 12.14 -3.47 1.68
CA SER A 325 12.59 -2.34 0.88
C SER A 325 11.61 -2.03 -0.24
N ALA A 326 11.54 -0.76 -0.65
CA ALA A 326 10.72 -0.31 -1.76
C ALA A 326 11.59 0.49 -2.75
N PRO A 327 12.40 -0.17 -3.61
CA PRO A 327 13.29 0.50 -4.56
C PRO A 327 12.56 1.13 -5.76
N VAL A 328 11.57 1.99 -5.49
CA VAL A 328 10.78 2.72 -6.48
C VAL A 328 11.62 3.86 -7.08
N VAL A 329 11.54 4.05 -8.40
CA VAL A 329 12.04 5.26 -9.06
C VAL A 329 10.83 6.13 -9.41
N VAL A 330 10.75 7.33 -8.84
CA VAL A 330 9.70 8.31 -9.16
C VAL A 330 10.31 9.37 -10.07
N ARG A 331 9.71 9.53 -11.25
CA ARG A 331 10.05 10.57 -12.22
C ARG A 331 8.99 11.64 -12.22
N VAL A 332 9.46 12.89 -12.25
CA VAL A 332 8.60 14.05 -12.10
C VAL A 332 9.16 15.17 -12.98
N PRO A 333 8.46 15.59 -14.04
CA PRO A 333 8.83 16.77 -14.80
C PRO A 333 8.69 18.03 -13.94
N VAL A 334 9.77 18.80 -13.83
CA VAL A 334 9.83 20.09 -13.12
C VAL A 334 10.63 21.08 -13.94
N GLY A 335 10.17 22.34 -13.99
CA GLY A 335 10.85 23.40 -14.72
C GLY A 335 10.75 23.24 -16.24
N GLY A 336 11.86 23.39 -16.97
CA GLY A 336 11.92 23.21 -18.42
C GLY A 336 11.41 24.39 -19.27
N TYR A 337 11.21 25.57 -18.66
CA TYR A 337 10.81 26.82 -19.34
C TYR A 337 9.52 26.70 -20.18
N ILE A 338 8.59 25.85 -19.73
CA ILE A 338 7.35 25.51 -20.45
C ILE A 338 6.28 26.62 -20.28
N HIS A 339 6.59 27.68 -19.54
CA HIS A 339 5.71 28.84 -19.28
C HIS A 339 4.28 28.46 -18.84
N GLY A 340 4.11 27.30 -18.17
CA GLY A 340 2.80 26.72 -17.87
C GLY A 340 2.08 27.31 -16.65
N GLY A 341 2.57 28.46 -16.14
CA GLY A 341 1.94 29.22 -15.06
C GLY A 341 1.94 28.50 -13.71
N LEU A 342 0.96 28.84 -12.87
CA LEU A 342 0.90 28.44 -11.45
C LEU A 342 0.87 26.91 -11.21
N CYS A 343 0.35 26.14 -12.17
CA CYS A 343 0.11 24.70 -12.01
C CYS A 343 1.09 23.81 -12.80
N HIS A 344 2.16 24.40 -13.38
CA HIS A 344 3.19 23.64 -14.12
C HIS A 344 4.59 24.25 -13.97
N SER A 345 4.84 24.93 -12.84
CA SER A 345 6.11 25.69 -12.64
C SER A 345 6.61 25.66 -11.20
N GLN A 346 6.03 24.85 -10.31
CA GLN A 346 6.45 24.79 -8.92
C GLN A 346 7.82 24.14 -8.76
N ASN A 347 8.64 24.70 -7.87
CA ASN A 347 9.86 24.07 -7.37
C ASN A 347 9.49 23.28 -6.10
N ILE A 348 9.57 21.96 -6.17
CA ILE A 348 9.07 21.05 -5.13
C ILE A 348 10.17 20.44 -4.28
N GLU A 349 11.42 20.49 -4.77
CA GLU A 349 12.57 19.77 -4.23
C GLU A 349 12.87 20.12 -2.78
N GLY A 350 12.62 21.36 -2.35
CA GLY A 350 12.82 21.79 -0.97
C GLY A 350 11.98 21.00 0.03
N PHE A 351 10.75 20.58 -0.33
CA PHE A 351 9.90 19.77 0.54
C PHE A 351 10.41 18.33 0.68
N PHE A 352 10.93 17.77 -0.41
CA PHE A 352 11.41 16.39 -0.43
C PHE A 352 12.84 16.27 0.12
N ALA A 353 13.68 17.31 0.03
CA ALA A 353 15.09 17.27 0.47
C ALA A 353 15.25 16.99 1.97
N HIS A 354 14.20 17.21 2.76
CA HIS A 354 14.16 16.91 4.19
C HIS A 354 13.59 15.53 4.52
N LEU A 355 13.24 14.71 3.51
CA LEU A 355 12.77 13.35 3.70
C LEU A 355 13.94 12.37 3.67
N LEU A 356 14.32 11.86 4.83
CA LEU A 356 15.31 10.77 4.92
C LEU A 356 14.76 9.50 4.30
N GLY A 357 15.61 8.78 3.56
CA GLY A 357 15.27 7.50 2.91
C GLY A 357 14.82 7.58 1.46
N ILE A 358 14.74 8.78 0.90
CA ILE A 358 14.71 8.99 -0.55
C ILE A 358 15.96 9.74 -1.00
N LYS A 359 16.39 9.51 -2.24
CA LYS A 359 17.45 10.30 -2.89
C LYS A 359 16.81 11.14 -3.99
N ILE A 360 17.18 12.41 -4.04
CA ILE A 360 16.71 13.35 -5.06
C ILE A 360 17.84 13.60 -6.05
N ALA A 361 17.52 13.52 -7.33
CA ALA A 361 18.41 13.84 -8.42
C ALA A 361 17.74 14.91 -9.31
N TYR A 362 18.49 15.96 -9.64
CA TYR A 362 18.04 17.07 -10.48
C TYR A 362 19.08 17.33 -11.59
N PRO A 363 19.09 16.52 -12.67
CA PRO A 363 20.13 16.60 -13.70
C PRO A 363 20.00 17.87 -14.54
N SER A 364 21.15 18.47 -14.90
CA SER A 364 21.21 19.69 -15.73
C SER A 364 21.53 19.41 -17.21
N ASN A 365 21.92 18.18 -17.55
CA ASN A 365 22.28 17.78 -18.91
C ASN A 365 21.90 16.31 -19.18
N ALA A 366 21.95 15.92 -20.46
CA ALA A 366 21.51 14.62 -20.94
C ALA A 366 22.34 13.43 -20.40
N ALA A 367 23.65 13.61 -20.22
CA ALA A 367 24.54 12.57 -19.73
C ALA A 367 24.22 12.25 -18.26
N ASP A 368 24.09 13.28 -17.41
CA ASP A 368 23.72 13.12 -16.01
C ASP A 368 22.32 12.52 -15.87
N ALA A 369 21.35 12.96 -16.67
CA ALA A 369 20.00 12.40 -16.64
C ALA A 369 19.99 10.90 -16.95
N LYS A 370 20.73 10.46 -17.97
CA LYS A 370 20.87 9.04 -18.31
C LYS A 370 21.60 8.26 -17.20
N GLY A 371 22.74 8.77 -16.74
CA GLY A 371 23.57 8.10 -15.73
C GLY A 371 22.86 7.94 -14.37
N LEU A 372 22.24 9.01 -13.87
CA LEU A 372 21.52 9.01 -12.60
C LEU A 372 20.28 8.12 -12.66
N LEU A 373 19.53 8.13 -13.77
CA LEU A 373 18.37 7.26 -13.94
C LEU A 373 18.78 5.78 -13.98
N LYS A 374 19.81 5.42 -14.75
CA LYS A 374 20.32 4.04 -14.82
C LYS A 374 20.97 3.56 -13.51
N THR A 375 21.45 4.49 -12.67
CA THR A 375 21.95 4.19 -11.32
C THR A 375 20.80 3.91 -10.36
N ALA A 376 19.69 4.63 -10.51
CA ALA A 376 18.51 4.44 -9.68
C ALA A 376 17.75 3.15 -10.03
N ILE A 377 17.87 2.67 -11.28
CA ILE A 377 17.25 1.43 -11.78
C ILE A 377 18.13 0.22 -11.50
#